data_AF-A0A7W0R7X5-F1
#
_entry.id   AF-A0A7W0R7X5-F1
#
_cell.length_a   1.000
_cell.length_b   1.000
_cell.length_c   1.000
_cell.angle_alpha   90.00
_cell.angle_beta   90.00
_cell.angle_gamma   90.00
#
_symmetry.space_group_name_H-M   'P 1'
#
loop_
_entity.id
_entity.type
_entity.pdbx_description
1 polymer ?
#
loop_
_entity_poly.entity_id
_entity_poly.type
_entity_poly.pdbx_seq_one_letter_code
_entity_poly.pdbx_strand_id
1 'polypeptide(L)'
;MLTPAEFPVTVTRRRAWFRSTVHLVVVAALVCLAAANVAVRASWQEMEDGVLWDETTGALTAKEIAEGSPAAEKGLRRGDVLAAINGREVTDVQDVLDALHNAGKGEALTYTILRLDSSTMVHVPLDRVPAGSRSQYFVLAAVGIFSLLVGAGVRLRRPDNQATLHFFWLTVAFFGVLSLSFTARLDPLDWVFYWGDVIAMLFLPPVFLHFALMFPERPDSWARSDAGRAMLPLLYLPALLLGAARVAVIL
;
A
#
# COMPACT_ATOMS: atom_id res chain seq x y z
N MET A 1 -30.72 39.77 42.01
CA MET A 1 -29.33 39.31 41.83
C MET A 1 -29.36 37.79 41.76
N LEU A 2 -29.23 37.20 40.57
CA LEU A 2 -29.09 35.75 40.37
C LEU A 2 -27.62 35.48 40.02
N THR A 3 -26.99 34.55 40.74
CA THR A 3 -25.60 34.12 40.53
C THR A 3 -25.47 33.34 39.21
N PRO A 4 -24.35 33.48 38.47
CA PRO A 4 -24.14 32.68 37.28
C PRO A 4 -23.86 31.23 37.68
N ALA A 5 -24.60 30.29 37.10
CA ALA A 5 -24.43 28.87 37.32
C ALA A 5 -23.01 28.41 36.94
N GLU A 6 -22.28 27.85 37.90
CA GLU A 6 -21.02 27.15 37.67
C GLU A 6 -21.30 25.86 36.87
N PHE A 7 -21.13 25.91 35.55
CA PHE A 7 -21.06 24.69 34.75
C PHE A 7 -19.78 23.91 35.11
N PRO A 8 -19.86 22.60 35.43
CA PRO A 8 -18.71 21.86 35.93
C PRO A 8 -17.65 21.63 34.85
N VAL A 9 -16.49 22.29 35.03
CA VAL A 9 -15.26 22.21 34.21
C VAL A 9 -14.74 20.77 34.01
N THR A 10 -15.20 19.81 34.81
CA THR A 10 -14.79 18.40 34.78
C THR A 10 -15.37 17.63 33.58
N VAL A 11 -16.56 17.99 33.09
CA VAL A 11 -17.23 17.25 32.00
C VAL A 11 -16.58 17.56 30.64
N THR A 12 -16.17 18.81 30.41
CA THR A 12 -15.50 19.25 29.17
C THR A 12 -14.11 18.63 29.02
N ARG A 13 -13.32 18.55 30.10
CA ARG A 13 -11.98 17.94 30.08
C ARG A 13 -12.00 16.44 29.75
N ARG A 14 -13.02 15.71 30.25
CA ARG A 14 -13.16 14.26 30.02
C ARG A 14 -13.52 13.92 28.57
N ARG A 15 -14.32 14.76 27.90
CA ARG A 15 -14.73 14.59 26.49
C ARG A 15 -13.59 14.91 25.51
N ALA A 16 -12.79 15.93 25.81
CA ALA A 16 -11.58 16.26 25.04
C ALA A 16 -10.52 15.13 25.14
N TRP A 17 -10.34 14.56 26.33
CA TRP A 17 -9.42 13.45 26.55
C TRP A 17 -9.84 12.18 25.80
N PHE A 18 -11.13 11.83 25.84
CA PHE A 18 -11.68 10.68 25.08
C PHE A 18 -11.50 10.82 23.56
N ARG A 19 -11.69 12.04 23.02
CA ARG A 19 -11.43 12.32 21.59
C ARG A 19 -9.96 12.13 21.23
N SER A 20 -9.03 12.50 22.11
CA SER A 20 -7.60 12.25 21.88
C SER A 20 -7.25 10.77 21.93
N THR A 21 -7.92 9.98 22.77
CA THR A 21 -7.72 8.52 22.85
C THR A 21 -7.95 7.83 21.50
N VAL A 22 -8.99 8.21 20.75
CA VAL A 22 -9.26 7.61 19.43
C VAL A 22 -8.10 7.84 18.45
N HIS A 23 -7.56 9.06 18.40
CA HIS A 23 -6.43 9.37 17.50
C HIS A 23 -5.16 8.62 17.92
N LEU A 24 -4.93 8.44 19.23
CA LEU A 24 -3.82 7.64 19.73
C LEU A 24 -3.94 6.16 19.37
N VAL A 25 -5.14 5.59 19.44
CA VAL A 25 -5.40 4.22 18.98
C VAL A 25 -5.14 4.08 17.49
N VAL A 26 -5.57 5.05 16.67
CA VAL A 26 -5.26 5.09 15.24
C VAL A 26 -3.75 5.12 15.01
N VAL A 27 -3.01 6.00 15.69
CA VAL A 27 -1.55 6.09 15.56
C VAL A 27 -0.88 4.78 15.96
N ALA A 28 -1.28 4.17 17.08
CA ALA A 28 -0.72 2.90 17.51
C ALA A 28 -0.96 1.78 16.47
N ALA A 29 -2.17 1.68 15.93
CA ALA A 29 -2.50 0.72 14.89
C ALA A 29 -1.67 0.94 13.61
N LEU A 30 -1.54 2.19 13.17
CA LEU A 30 -0.75 2.54 11.98
C LEU A 30 0.75 2.27 12.19
N VAL A 31 1.31 2.59 13.36
CA VAL A 31 2.71 2.28 13.67
C VAL A 31 2.96 0.77 13.69
N CYS A 32 2.05 -0.02 14.27
CA CYS A 32 2.12 -1.48 14.20
C CYS A 32 2.06 -1.99 12.76
N LEU A 33 1.18 -1.43 11.93
CA LEU A 33 1.07 -1.79 10.52
C LEU A 33 2.34 -1.46 9.73
N ALA A 34 2.94 -0.28 9.95
CA ALA A 34 4.22 0.07 9.34
C ALA A 34 5.35 -0.82 9.83
N ALA A 35 5.41 -1.15 11.13
CA ALA A 35 6.40 -2.08 11.65
C ALA A 35 6.28 -3.46 11.00
N ALA A 36 5.05 -3.94 10.78
CA ALA A 36 4.81 -5.17 10.02
C ALA A 36 5.29 -5.05 8.56
N ASN A 37 4.94 -3.96 7.85
CA ASN A 37 5.38 -3.75 6.47
C ASN A 37 6.91 -3.67 6.36
N VAL A 38 7.58 -2.97 7.28
CA VAL A 38 9.04 -2.89 7.38
C VAL A 38 9.66 -4.26 7.65
N ALA A 39 9.12 -5.05 8.57
CA ALA A 39 9.61 -6.38 8.88
C ALA A 39 9.47 -7.35 7.70
N VAL A 40 8.32 -7.32 7.02
CA VAL A 40 8.09 -8.10 5.79
C VAL A 40 9.09 -7.67 4.73
N ARG A 41 9.25 -6.37 4.45
CA ARG A 41 10.19 -5.88 3.42
C ARG A 41 11.66 -6.12 3.75
N ALA A 42 12.00 -6.28 5.02
CA ALA A 42 13.34 -6.64 5.49
C ALA A 42 13.64 -8.14 5.29
N SER A 43 12.63 -9.00 5.36
CA SER A 43 12.78 -10.45 5.33
C SER A 43 12.41 -11.08 3.98
N TRP A 44 11.45 -10.51 3.27
CA TRP A 44 10.96 -10.98 1.98
C TRP A 44 11.79 -10.44 0.82
N GLN A 45 12.02 -11.30 -0.16
CA GLN A 45 12.59 -10.94 -1.44
C GLN A 45 11.74 -11.64 -2.49
N GLU A 46 11.26 -10.88 -3.47
CA GLU A 46 10.52 -11.43 -4.59
C GLU A 46 11.51 -12.13 -5.53
N MET A 47 11.19 -13.38 -5.89
CA MET A 47 11.98 -14.20 -6.78
C MET A 47 11.32 -14.23 -8.15
N GLU A 48 12.12 -14.24 -9.21
CA GLU A 48 11.66 -14.35 -10.60
C GLU A 48 12.43 -15.42 -11.37
N ASP A 49 11.74 -16.03 -12.35
CA ASP A 49 12.32 -16.91 -13.38
C ASP A 49 12.72 -16.14 -14.65
N GLY A 50 12.20 -14.91 -14.81
CA GLY A 50 12.39 -14.04 -15.96
C GLY A 50 11.50 -14.38 -17.16
N VAL A 51 10.38 -15.09 -16.95
CA VAL A 51 9.43 -15.45 -18.00
C VAL A 51 8.10 -14.75 -17.78
N LEU A 52 7.57 -14.13 -18.83
CA LEU A 52 6.20 -13.65 -18.86
C LEU A 52 5.29 -14.80 -19.34
N TRP A 53 4.59 -15.41 -18.39
CA TRP A 53 3.62 -16.47 -18.67
C TRP A 53 2.27 -15.89 -19.11
N ASP A 54 1.63 -16.55 -20.07
CA ASP A 54 0.34 -16.16 -20.63
C ASP A 54 -0.54 -17.41 -20.84
N GLU A 55 -1.82 -17.30 -20.52
CA GLU A 55 -2.80 -18.39 -20.57
C GLU A 55 -3.84 -18.19 -21.68
N THR A 56 -3.76 -17.11 -22.46
CA THR A 56 -4.74 -16.75 -23.49
C THR A 56 -4.93 -17.80 -24.60
N THR A 57 -3.97 -18.68 -24.81
CA THR A 57 -4.03 -19.75 -25.83
C THR A 57 -4.62 -21.07 -25.32
N GLY A 58 -5.18 -21.10 -24.11
CA GLY A 58 -5.73 -22.31 -23.49
C GLY A 58 -4.68 -23.26 -22.91
N ALA A 59 -3.41 -22.84 -22.92
CA ALA A 59 -2.29 -23.49 -22.28
C ALA A 59 -1.31 -22.43 -21.79
N LEU A 60 -0.68 -22.68 -20.64
CA LEU A 60 0.25 -21.75 -20.03
C LEU A 60 1.55 -21.68 -20.83
N THR A 61 1.76 -20.56 -21.52
CA THR A 61 2.78 -20.41 -22.56
C THR A 61 3.72 -19.26 -22.23
N ALA A 62 5.02 -19.44 -22.48
CA ALA A 62 6.02 -18.39 -22.37
C ALA A 62 5.79 -17.35 -23.49
N LYS A 63 5.21 -16.20 -23.14
CA LYS A 63 4.94 -15.10 -24.07
C LYS A 63 6.21 -14.31 -24.40
N GLU A 64 7.00 -14.06 -23.36
CA GLU A 64 8.25 -13.32 -23.42
C GLU A 64 9.24 -13.89 -22.40
N ILE A 65 10.53 -13.79 -22.71
CA ILE A 65 11.61 -14.21 -21.82
C ILE A 65 12.60 -13.05 -21.77
N ALA A 66 12.85 -12.54 -20.57
CA ALA A 66 13.77 -11.43 -20.38
C ALA A 66 15.21 -11.84 -20.78
N GLU A 67 15.90 -10.97 -21.52
CA GLU A 67 17.30 -11.21 -21.91
C GLU A 67 18.20 -11.24 -20.66
N GLY A 68 19.13 -12.19 -20.62
CA GLY A 68 20.03 -12.39 -19.47
C GLY A 68 19.33 -12.95 -18.22
N SER A 69 18.08 -13.39 -18.33
CA SER A 69 17.37 -14.04 -17.22
C SER A 69 17.79 -15.50 -17.02
N PRO A 70 17.56 -16.07 -15.82
CA PRO A 70 17.80 -17.49 -15.58
C PRO A 70 17.10 -18.42 -16.56
N ALA A 71 15.85 -18.13 -16.94
CA ALA A 71 15.14 -18.92 -17.94
C ALA A 71 15.80 -18.87 -19.32
N ALA A 72 16.26 -17.69 -19.76
CA ALA A 72 16.98 -17.54 -21.01
C ALA A 72 18.30 -18.34 -21.02
N GLU A 73 19.06 -18.29 -19.92
CA GLU A 73 20.31 -19.04 -19.77
C GLU A 73 20.10 -20.56 -19.81
N LYS A 74 18.94 -21.03 -19.33
CA LYS A 74 18.54 -22.44 -19.38
C LYS A 74 17.88 -22.85 -20.70
N GLY A 75 17.83 -21.93 -21.66
CA GLY A 75 17.38 -22.21 -23.02
C GLY A 75 15.88 -22.34 -23.16
N LEU A 76 15.09 -21.76 -22.24
CA LEU A 76 13.67 -21.54 -22.47
C LEU A 76 13.49 -20.59 -23.65
N ARG A 77 12.37 -20.77 -24.37
CA ARG A 77 12.05 -20.01 -25.58
C ARG A 77 10.61 -19.54 -25.54
N ARG A 78 10.36 -18.39 -26.17
CA ARG A 78 9.00 -17.95 -26.44
C ARG A 78 8.22 -19.05 -27.16
N GLY A 79 7.00 -19.30 -26.72
CA GLY A 79 6.13 -20.37 -27.21
C GLY A 79 6.28 -21.70 -26.48
N ASP A 80 7.22 -21.81 -25.53
CA ASP A 80 7.30 -22.97 -24.64
C ASP A 80 6.03 -23.07 -23.79
N VAL A 81 5.44 -24.26 -23.73
CA VAL A 81 4.26 -24.53 -22.90
C VAL A 81 4.70 -25.17 -21.60
N LEU A 82 4.36 -24.56 -20.47
CA LEU A 82 4.65 -25.08 -19.13
C LEU A 82 3.51 -26.00 -18.69
N ALA A 83 3.85 -27.27 -18.43
CA ALA A 83 2.90 -28.27 -17.98
C ALA A 83 2.98 -28.53 -16.47
N ALA A 84 4.16 -28.40 -15.87
CA ALA A 84 4.35 -28.64 -14.44
C ALA A 84 5.56 -27.90 -13.87
N ILE A 85 5.49 -27.56 -12.58
CA ILE A 85 6.61 -27.06 -11.77
C ILE A 85 6.86 -28.01 -10.62
N ASN A 86 8.11 -28.48 -10.45
CA ASN A 86 8.51 -29.44 -9.43
C ASN A 86 7.61 -30.69 -9.40
N GLY A 87 7.18 -31.14 -10.59
CA GLY A 87 6.30 -32.30 -10.76
C GLY A 87 4.83 -32.06 -10.40
N ARG A 88 4.44 -30.84 -10.02
CA ARG A 88 3.04 -30.43 -9.84
C ARG A 88 2.52 -29.79 -11.10
N GLU A 89 1.39 -30.26 -11.59
CA GLU A 89 0.72 -29.67 -12.76
C GLU A 89 0.41 -28.20 -12.50
N VAL A 90 0.60 -27.37 -13.52
CA VAL A 90 0.26 -25.95 -13.49
C VAL A 90 -0.68 -25.64 -14.63
N THR A 91 -1.71 -24.86 -14.35
CA THR A 91 -2.83 -24.61 -15.25
C THR A 91 -3.03 -23.13 -15.54
N ASP A 92 -2.63 -22.26 -14.60
CA ASP A 92 -2.77 -20.82 -14.71
C ASP A 92 -1.49 -20.09 -14.27
N VAL A 93 -1.48 -18.76 -14.44
CA VAL A 93 -0.36 -17.92 -14.01
C VAL A 93 -0.23 -17.88 -12.48
N GLN A 94 -1.31 -18.05 -11.71
CA GLN A 94 -1.26 -18.06 -10.25
C GLN A 94 -0.49 -19.26 -9.71
N ASP A 95 -0.62 -20.43 -10.33
CA ASP A 95 0.15 -21.63 -9.98
C ASP A 95 1.67 -21.38 -10.08
N VAL A 96 2.10 -20.62 -11.09
CA VAL A 96 3.51 -20.22 -11.26
C VAL A 96 3.94 -19.26 -10.16
N LEU A 97 3.13 -18.23 -9.92
CA LEU A 97 3.43 -17.24 -8.88
C LEU A 97 3.54 -17.92 -7.53
N ASP A 98 2.63 -18.83 -7.19
CA ASP A 98 2.67 -19.61 -5.95
C ASP A 98 3.93 -20.46 -5.86
N ALA A 99 4.36 -21.09 -6.96
CA ALA A 99 5.61 -21.85 -6.98
C ALA A 99 6.83 -20.96 -6.75
N LEU A 100 6.87 -19.77 -7.35
CA LEU A 100 7.93 -18.78 -7.16
C LEU A 100 7.96 -18.23 -5.73
N HIS A 101 6.80 -17.93 -5.13
CA HIS A 101 6.69 -17.43 -3.76
C HIS A 101 7.10 -18.48 -2.72
N ASN A 102 6.81 -19.76 -2.99
CA ASN A 102 7.21 -20.85 -2.10
C ASN A 102 8.68 -21.23 -2.24
N ALA A 103 9.34 -20.81 -3.32
CA ALA A 103 10.75 -21.10 -3.55
C ALA A 103 11.64 -20.24 -2.64
N GLY A 104 12.61 -20.89 -2.01
CA GLY A 104 13.63 -20.23 -1.22
C GLY A 104 14.60 -19.42 -2.09
N LYS A 105 15.34 -18.52 -1.44
CA LYS A 105 16.38 -17.72 -2.11
C LYS A 105 17.41 -18.62 -2.82
N GLY A 106 17.53 -18.45 -4.14
CA GLY A 106 18.49 -19.19 -4.96
C GLY A 106 18.12 -20.66 -5.16
N GLU A 107 16.90 -21.05 -4.83
CA GLU A 107 16.34 -22.33 -5.21
C GLU A 107 16.12 -22.37 -6.73
N ALA A 108 16.19 -23.56 -7.31
CA ALA A 108 15.85 -23.78 -8.70
C ALA A 108 14.54 -24.55 -8.79
N LEU A 109 13.67 -24.11 -9.67
CA LEU A 109 12.44 -24.81 -9.99
C LEU A 109 12.66 -25.73 -11.19
N THR A 110 12.02 -26.90 -11.16
CA THR A 110 12.08 -27.87 -12.25
C THR A 110 10.83 -27.74 -13.11
N TYR A 111 10.98 -27.23 -14.32
CA TYR A 111 9.87 -27.00 -15.24
C TYR A 111 9.74 -28.15 -16.22
N THR A 112 8.53 -28.68 -16.37
CA THR A 112 8.18 -29.61 -17.44
C THR A 112 7.64 -28.82 -18.61
N ILE A 113 8.45 -28.68 -19.66
CA ILE A 113 8.13 -27.90 -20.85
C ILE A 113 7.74 -28.82 -22.00
N LEU A 114 6.64 -28.48 -22.68
CA LEU A 114 6.17 -29.15 -23.89
C LEU A 114 6.58 -28.33 -25.13
N ARG A 115 7.26 -28.98 -26.07
CA ARG A 115 7.64 -28.42 -27.38
C ARG A 115 7.29 -29.43 -28.48
N LEU A 116 6.35 -29.08 -29.37
CA LEU A 116 5.89 -29.85 -30.54
C LEU A 116 5.67 -31.35 -30.27
N ASP A 117 6.74 -32.15 -30.17
CA ASP A 117 6.71 -33.61 -30.02
C ASP A 117 7.52 -34.14 -28.81
N SER A 118 8.05 -33.26 -27.95
CA SER A 118 8.90 -33.65 -26.81
C SER A 118 8.51 -32.92 -25.52
N SER A 119 8.49 -33.67 -24.42
CA SER A 119 8.46 -33.13 -23.06
C SER A 119 9.88 -33.10 -22.50
N THR A 120 10.34 -31.94 -22.04
CA THR A 120 11.68 -31.75 -21.49
C THR A 120 11.59 -31.15 -20.10
N MET A 121 12.37 -31.67 -19.16
CA MET A 121 12.54 -31.05 -17.84
C MET A 121 13.70 -30.07 -17.87
N VAL A 122 13.46 -28.84 -17.41
CA VAL A 122 14.44 -27.76 -17.35
C VAL A 122 14.55 -27.24 -15.93
N HIS A 123 15.76 -27.23 -15.38
CA HIS A 123 16.02 -26.66 -14.05
C HIS A 123 16.35 -25.17 -14.18
N VAL A 124 15.41 -24.32 -13.78
CA VAL A 124 15.51 -22.86 -13.85
C VAL A 124 15.86 -22.32 -12.46
N PRO A 125 17.08 -21.76 -12.26
CA PRO A 125 17.41 -21.08 -11.01
C PRO A 125 16.57 -19.81 -10.90
N LEU A 126 16.22 -19.39 -9.69
CA LEU A 126 15.51 -18.13 -9.49
C LEU A 126 16.48 -17.01 -9.17
N ASP A 127 16.21 -15.83 -9.71
CA ASP A 127 16.90 -14.60 -9.34
C ASP A 127 15.98 -13.66 -8.55
N ARG A 128 16.55 -12.63 -7.97
CA ARG A 128 15.81 -11.60 -7.24
C ARG A 128 15.31 -10.54 -8.20
N VAL A 129 14.02 -10.23 -8.12
CA VAL A 129 13.47 -9.04 -8.78
C VAL A 129 14.29 -7.82 -8.33
N PRO A 130 14.86 -7.04 -9.26
CA PRO A 130 15.60 -5.82 -8.94
C PRO A 130 14.70 -4.79 -8.25
N ALA A 131 14.57 -4.89 -6.93
CA ALA A 131 13.95 -3.83 -6.15
C ALA A 131 14.86 -2.60 -6.23
N GLY A 132 14.27 -1.42 -6.48
CA GLY A 132 14.97 -0.15 -6.37
C GLY A 132 15.68 0.00 -5.02
N SER A 133 16.45 1.08 -4.82
CA SER A 133 17.33 1.20 -3.66
C SER A 133 16.62 0.87 -2.34
N ARG A 134 16.92 -0.30 -1.78
CA ARG A 134 16.23 -0.84 -0.58
C ARG A 134 16.31 0.12 0.60
N SER A 135 17.40 0.88 0.69
CA SER A 135 17.60 1.90 1.71
C SER A 135 16.64 3.08 1.56
N GLN A 136 16.26 3.46 0.33
CA GLN A 136 15.28 4.53 0.11
C GLN A 136 13.95 4.23 0.80
N TYR A 137 13.46 2.99 0.71
CA TYR A 137 12.24 2.61 1.41
C TYR A 137 12.35 2.82 2.92
N PHE A 138 13.39 2.29 3.56
CA PHE A 138 13.52 2.40 5.02
C PHE A 138 13.64 3.85 5.49
N VAL A 139 14.30 4.70 4.69
CA VAL A 139 14.36 6.14 4.94
C VAL A 139 12.98 6.78 4.83
N LEU A 140 12.24 6.51 3.74
CA LEU A 140 10.88 7.05 3.55
C LEU A 140 9.93 6.56 4.65
N ALA A 141 10.00 5.28 5.01
CA ALA A 141 9.19 4.72 6.08
C ALA A 141 9.48 5.39 7.43
N ALA A 142 10.75 5.65 7.75
CA ALA A 142 11.14 6.39 8.95
C ALA A 142 10.61 7.84 8.94
N VAL A 143 10.71 8.53 7.80
CA VAL A 143 10.16 9.88 7.61
C VAL A 143 8.63 9.89 7.78
N GLY A 144 7.94 8.89 7.22
CA GLY A 144 6.49 8.71 7.36
C GLY A 144 6.09 8.50 8.82
N ILE A 145 6.73 7.57 9.53
CA ILE A 145 6.48 7.31 10.96
C ILE A 145 6.74 8.58 11.79
N PHE A 146 7.85 9.27 11.53
CA PHE A 146 8.16 10.53 12.20
C PHE A 146 7.08 11.59 11.96
N SER A 147 6.61 11.73 10.72
CA SER A 147 5.54 12.67 10.36
C SER A 147 4.23 12.36 11.09
N LEU A 148 3.86 11.08 11.20
CA LEU A 148 2.70 10.63 11.95
C LEU A 148 2.81 10.99 13.44
N LEU A 149 3.98 10.77 14.05
CA LEU A 149 4.23 11.09 15.46
C LEU A 149 4.17 12.60 15.72
N VAL A 150 4.70 13.42 14.80
CA VAL A 150 4.59 14.88 14.86
C VAL A 150 3.12 15.32 14.78
N GLY A 151 2.35 14.77 13.84
CA GLY A 151 0.91 15.02 13.71
C GLY A 151 0.13 14.67 14.97
N ALA A 152 0.40 13.49 15.55
CA ALA A 152 -0.17 13.07 16.81
C ALA A 152 0.20 14.03 17.96
N GLY A 153 1.47 14.43 18.07
CA GLY A 153 1.94 15.38 19.07
C GLY A 153 1.25 16.74 18.97
N VAL A 154 1.07 17.28 17.76
CA VAL A 154 0.34 18.53 17.52
C VAL A 154 -1.13 18.39 17.93
N ARG A 155 -1.77 17.27 17.58
CA ARG A 155 -3.16 16.97 17.93
C ARG A 155 -3.38 16.90 19.45
N LEU A 156 -2.46 16.25 20.17
CA LEU A 156 -2.53 16.12 21.64
C LEU A 156 -2.38 17.47 22.36
N ARG A 157 -1.56 18.37 21.82
CA ARG A 157 -1.35 19.71 22.43
C ARG A 157 -2.56 20.62 22.27
N ARG A 158 -3.38 20.46 21.23
CA ARG A 158 -4.59 21.26 20.99
C ARG A 158 -5.74 20.38 20.46
N PRO A 159 -6.40 19.58 21.33
CA PRO A 159 -7.40 18.60 20.92
C PRO A 159 -8.76 19.21 20.50
N ASP A 160 -9.00 20.48 20.77
CA ASP A 160 -10.26 21.14 20.40
C ASP A 160 -10.13 22.05 19.17
N ASN A 161 -8.92 22.26 18.65
CA ASN A 161 -8.70 23.08 17.47
C ASN A 161 -8.91 22.27 16.18
N GLN A 162 -9.72 22.80 15.26
CA GLN A 162 -10.05 22.14 13.99
C GLN A 162 -8.84 22.04 13.04
N ALA A 163 -7.91 23.00 13.04
CA ALA A 163 -6.71 22.96 12.21
C ALA A 163 -5.78 21.80 12.60
N THR A 164 -5.69 21.44 13.89
CA THR A 164 -4.88 20.28 14.32
C THR A 164 -5.49 18.95 13.91
N LEU A 165 -6.81 18.89 13.72
CA LEU A 165 -7.48 17.72 13.17
C LEU A 165 -7.13 17.52 11.68
N HIS A 166 -7.19 18.59 10.88
CA HIS A 166 -6.81 18.51 9.46
C HIS A 166 -5.33 18.19 9.29
N PHE A 167 -4.45 18.84 10.08
CA PHE A 167 -3.03 18.53 10.08
C PHE A 167 -2.76 17.07 10.46
N PHE A 168 -3.46 16.52 11.46
CA PHE A 168 -3.36 15.12 11.83
C PHE A 168 -3.70 14.19 10.66
N TRP A 169 -4.84 14.39 10.00
CA TRP A 169 -5.21 13.55 8.85
C TRP A 169 -4.28 13.73 7.65
N LEU A 170 -3.73 14.93 7.45
CA LEU A 170 -2.69 15.16 6.46
C LEU A 170 -1.45 14.32 6.75
N THR A 171 -0.99 14.28 8.01
CA THR A 171 0.15 13.44 8.41
C THR A 171 -0.15 11.94 8.30
N VAL A 172 -1.39 11.51 8.53
CA VAL A 172 -1.83 10.12 8.33
C VAL A 172 -1.76 9.74 6.84
N ALA A 173 -2.29 10.58 5.94
CA ALA A 173 -2.20 10.35 4.50
C ALA A 173 -0.73 10.35 4.02
N PHE A 174 0.07 11.29 4.49
CA PHE A 174 1.49 11.34 4.14
C PHE A 174 2.26 10.11 4.65
N PHE A 175 1.98 9.67 5.88
CA PHE A 175 2.51 8.42 6.42
C PHE A 175 2.15 7.22 5.55
N GLY A 176 0.88 7.08 5.14
CA GLY A 176 0.46 5.94 4.32
C GLY A 176 1.25 5.84 3.02
N VAL A 177 1.42 6.96 2.31
CA VAL A 177 2.20 7.03 1.06
C VAL A 177 3.68 6.71 1.26
N LEU A 178 4.26 7.10 2.40
CA LEU A 178 5.70 6.91 2.64
C LEU A 178 6.07 5.59 3.29
N SER A 179 5.16 5.00 4.06
CA SER A 179 5.44 3.87 4.94
C SER A 179 4.73 2.59 4.53
N LEU A 180 3.59 2.65 3.83
CA LEU A 180 2.88 1.46 3.36
C LEU A 180 3.24 1.22 1.89
N SER A 181 3.81 0.07 1.61
CA SER A 181 4.15 -0.34 0.24
C SER A 181 3.74 -1.77 0.01
N PHE A 182 3.22 -2.03 -1.19
CA PHE A 182 3.02 -3.39 -1.71
C PHE A 182 4.35 -4.14 -1.72
N THR A 183 4.33 -5.42 -1.32
CA THR A 183 5.52 -6.26 -1.15
C THR A 183 5.54 -7.49 -2.07
N ALA A 184 4.52 -7.65 -2.92
CA ALA A 184 4.39 -8.79 -3.84
C ALA A 184 4.50 -10.13 -3.09
N ARG A 185 3.75 -10.25 -2.00
CA ARG A 185 3.54 -11.50 -1.27
C ARG A 185 2.21 -12.14 -1.58
N LEU A 186 1.26 -11.32 -2.07
CA LEU A 186 -0.10 -11.72 -2.42
C LEU A 186 -0.90 -12.35 -1.25
N ASP A 187 -0.42 -12.21 -0.02
CA ASP A 187 -1.10 -12.66 1.19
C ASP A 187 -2.13 -11.61 1.67
N PRO A 188 -3.05 -11.96 2.60
CA PRO A 188 -4.05 -11.02 3.09
C PRO A 188 -3.46 -9.75 3.73
N LEU A 189 -2.23 -9.82 4.26
CA LEU A 189 -1.56 -8.66 4.86
C LEU A 189 -1.03 -7.71 3.78
N ASP A 190 -0.55 -8.24 2.65
CA ASP A 190 -0.11 -7.46 1.50
C ASP A 190 -1.27 -6.67 0.88
N TRP A 191 -2.48 -7.23 0.87
CA TRP A 191 -3.70 -6.52 0.50
C TRP A 191 -4.01 -5.33 1.42
N VAL A 192 -3.74 -5.44 2.72
CA VAL A 192 -3.88 -4.32 3.66
C VAL A 192 -2.88 -3.20 3.33
N PHE A 193 -1.63 -3.56 3.01
CA PHE A 193 -0.62 -2.58 2.62
C PHE A 193 -0.97 -1.88 1.30
N TYR A 194 -1.44 -2.65 0.31
CA TYR A 194 -1.90 -2.12 -0.97
C TYR A 194 -3.03 -1.11 -0.78
N TRP A 195 -4.13 -1.49 -0.13
CA TRP A 195 -5.27 -0.58 0.05
C TRP A 195 -4.91 0.60 0.94
N GLY A 196 -4.06 0.40 1.95
CA GLY A 196 -3.56 1.48 2.79
C GLY A 196 -2.80 2.55 1.99
N ASP A 197 -1.88 2.14 1.13
CA ASP A 197 -1.14 3.04 0.23
C ASP A 197 -2.08 3.75 -0.76
N VAL A 198 -2.97 3.00 -1.42
CA VAL A 198 -3.95 3.56 -2.37
C VAL A 198 -4.83 4.61 -1.72
N ILE A 199 -5.41 4.30 -0.55
CA ILE A 199 -6.25 5.25 0.19
C ILE A 199 -5.42 6.48 0.55
N ALA A 200 -4.21 6.30 1.06
CA ALA A 200 -3.34 7.41 1.43
C ALA A 200 -3.01 8.31 0.23
N MET A 201 -2.67 7.73 -0.92
CA MET A 201 -2.35 8.43 -2.15
C MET A 201 -3.56 9.20 -2.71
N LEU A 202 -4.75 8.61 -2.66
CA LEU A 202 -5.99 9.25 -3.11
C LEU A 202 -6.42 10.40 -2.19
N PHE A 203 -6.26 10.24 -0.87
CA PHE A 203 -6.67 11.24 0.12
C PHE A 203 -5.65 12.36 0.31
N LEU A 204 -4.38 12.15 -0.01
CA LEU A 204 -3.33 13.15 0.22
C LEU A 204 -3.60 14.49 -0.48
N PRO A 205 -3.86 14.56 -1.82
CA PRO A 205 -4.16 15.83 -2.48
C PRO A 205 -5.37 16.59 -1.92
N PRO A 206 -6.55 15.97 -1.74
CA PRO A 206 -7.73 16.69 -1.23
C PRO A 206 -7.57 17.08 0.24
N VAL A 207 -6.95 16.24 1.09
CA VAL A 207 -6.70 16.61 2.49
C VAL A 207 -5.68 17.75 2.59
N PHE A 208 -4.64 17.75 1.76
CA PHE A 208 -3.68 18.85 1.68
C PHE A 208 -4.36 20.15 1.27
N LEU A 209 -5.16 20.15 0.20
CA LEU A 209 -5.83 21.36 -0.26
C LEU A 209 -6.88 21.84 0.75
N HIS A 210 -7.64 20.92 1.37
CA HIS A 210 -8.58 21.28 2.44
C HIS A 210 -7.84 21.93 3.62
N PHE A 211 -6.71 21.37 4.06
CA PHE A 211 -5.87 21.98 5.09
C PHE A 211 -5.40 23.38 4.69
N ALA A 212 -4.88 23.54 3.48
CA ALA A 212 -4.37 24.81 2.97
C ALA A 212 -5.46 25.89 2.79
N LEU A 213 -6.71 25.50 2.52
CA LEU A 213 -7.83 26.44 2.44
C LEU A 213 -8.36 26.86 3.81
N MET A 214 -8.20 26.00 4.82
CA MET A 214 -8.66 26.25 6.19
C MET A 214 -7.61 26.98 7.06
N PHE A 215 -6.33 26.93 6.67
CA PHE A 215 -5.22 27.53 7.39
C PHE A 215 -4.46 28.56 6.52
N PRO A 216 -4.07 29.74 7.05
CA PRO A 216 -4.29 30.21 8.43
C PRO A 216 -5.75 30.60 8.69
N GLU A 217 -6.14 30.62 9.97
CA GLU A 217 -7.50 31.00 10.38
C GLU A 217 -7.78 32.47 10.00
N ARG A 218 -8.49 32.68 8.89
CA ARG A 218 -8.91 34.01 8.43
C ARG A 218 -10.40 34.24 8.78
N PRO A 219 -10.77 35.41 9.34
CA PRO A 219 -12.16 35.75 9.65
C PRO A 219 -13.07 35.62 8.42
N ASP A 220 -12.61 36.10 7.26
CA ASP A 220 -13.40 36.21 6.03
C ASP A 220 -12.99 35.19 4.95
N SER A 221 -12.60 33.98 5.34
CA SER A 221 -12.25 32.95 4.35
C SER A 221 -13.49 32.47 3.57
N TRP A 222 -13.39 32.48 2.23
CA TRP A 222 -14.41 31.90 1.35
C TRP A 222 -14.75 30.44 1.74
N ALA A 223 -13.76 29.66 2.16
CA ALA A 223 -13.94 28.26 2.58
C ALA A 223 -14.92 28.09 3.76
N ARG A 224 -15.12 29.14 4.58
CA ARG A 224 -16.07 29.14 5.70
C ARG A 224 -17.45 29.70 5.34
N SER A 225 -17.61 30.32 4.17
CA SER A 225 -18.91 30.73 3.63
C SER A 225 -19.81 29.52 3.38
N ASP A 226 -21.12 29.73 3.26
CA ASP A 226 -22.05 28.63 3.01
C ASP A 226 -21.80 27.97 1.63
N ALA A 227 -21.43 28.76 0.62
CA ALA A 227 -20.99 28.26 -0.68
C ALA A 227 -19.68 27.45 -0.58
N GLY A 228 -18.71 27.93 0.20
CA GLY A 228 -17.45 27.22 0.44
C GLY A 228 -17.65 25.88 1.15
N ARG A 229 -18.49 25.86 2.20
CA ARG A 229 -18.84 24.62 2.92
C ARG A 229 -19.54 23.59 2.04
N ALA A 230 -20.36 24.04 1.08
CA ALA A 230 -20.98 23.17 0.10
C ALA A 230 -19.96 22.64 -0.95
N MET A 231 -18.94 23.43 -1.31
CA MET A 231 -17.94 23.05 -2.31
C MET A 231 -16.78 22.19 -1.76
N LEU A 232 -16.44 22.31 -0.48
CA LEU A 232 -15.33 21.56 0.13
C LEU A 232 -15.45 20.03 -0.03
N PRO A 233 -16.63 19.39 0.09
CA PRO A 233 -16.77 17.96 -0.20
C PRO A 233 -16.45 17.57 -1.65
N LEU A 234 -16.72 18.46 -2.63
CA LEU A 234 -16.43 18.17 -4.04
C LEU A 234 -14.92 18.03 -4.31
N LEU A 235 -14.07 18.57 -3.44
CA LEU A 235 -12.63 18.36 -3.52
C LEU A 235 -12.23 16.88 -3.43
N TYR A 236 -13.04 16.07 -2.73
CA TYR A 236 -12.79 14.63 -2.58
C TYR A 236 -13.35 13.82 -3.75
N LEU A 237 -14.13 14.43 -4.65
CA LEU A 237 -14.78 13.73 -5.75
C LEU A 237 -13.78 13.01 -6.69
N PRO A 238 -12.68 13.64 -7.14
CA PRO A 238 -11.69 12.93 -7.97
C PRO A 238 -11.11 11.69 -7.27
N ALA A 239 -10.81 11.81 -5.97
CA ALA A 239 -10.29 10.70 -5.17
C ALA A 239 -11.31 9.55 -5.06
N LEU A 240 -12.60 9.87 -4.86
CA LEU A 240 -13.68 8.90 -4.80
C LEU A 240 -13.91 8.20 -6.15
N LEU A 241 -13.90 8.95 -7.25
CA LEU A 241 -14.08 8.40 -8.59
C LEU A 241 -12.93 7.46 -8.97
N LEU A 242 -11.69 7.85 -8.69
CA LEU A 242 -10.51 7.01 -8.93
C LEU A 242 -10.50 5.77 -8.03
N GLY A 243 -10.91 5.91 -6.76
CA GLY A 243 -11.06 4.77 -5.85
C GLY A 243 -12.13 3.78 -6.33
N ALA A 244 -13.29 4.28 -6.74
CA ALA A 244 -14.38 3.46 -7.27
C ALA A 244 -14.00 2.75 -8.57
N ALA A 245 -13.34 3.46 -9.49
CA ALA A 245 -12.83 2.87 -10.74
C ALA A 245 -11.83 1.74 -10.45
N ARG A 246 -10.96 1.90 -9.46
CA ARG A 246 -9.98 0.87 -9.09
C ARG A 246 -10.62 -0.36 -8.46
N VAL A 247 -11.61 -0.17 -7.59
CA VAL A 247 -12.41 -1.29 -7.04
C VAL A 247 -13.11 -2.05 -8.17
N ALA A 248 -13.70 -1.34 -9.13
CA ALA A 248 -14.42 -1.94 -10.25
C ALA A 248 -13.52 -2.72 -11.24
N VAL A 249 -12.21 -2.47 -11.24
CA VAL A 249 -11.24 -3.25 -12.05
C VAL A 249 -10.78 -4.51 -11.33
N ILE A 250 -10.83 -4.52 -9.99
CA ILE A 250 -10.38 -5.63 -9.16
C ILE A 250 -11.51 -6.65 -8.90
N LEU A 251 -12.78 -6.22 -8.95
CA LEU A 251 -13.99 -7.05 -8.85
C LEU A 251 -14.41 -7.61 -10.21
#